data_AF-A0A1X7HE33-F1
#
_entry.id   AF-A0A1X7HE33-F1
#
_cell.length_a   1.000
_cell.length_b   1.000
_cell.length_c   1.000
_cell.angle_alpha   90.00
_cell.angle_beta   90.00
_cell.angle_gamma   90.00
#
_symmetry.space_group_name_H-M   'P 1'
#
loop_
_entity.id
_entity.type
_entity.pdbx_description
1 polymer ?
#
loop_
_entity_poly.entity_id
_entity_poly.type
_entity_poly.pdbx_seq_one_letter_code
_entity_poly.pdbx_strand_id
1 'polypeptide(L)'
;MNIKNAFEVAKEMEALANGYNELAARESSEEVRHIYTEMTYQLDELQSKLLQISNYYPEDQVEKSVTLTREIEELPTGSKLTLLHAYANDNLALVEDEGMELYLVPWDALEEELTM
;
A
#
# COMPACT_ATOMS: atom_id res chain seq x y z
N MET A 1 10.42 3.40 -3.63
CA MET A 1 9.03 3.78 -3.95
C MET A 1 8.20 3.40 -2.73
N ASN A 2 7.57 4.37 -2.05
CA ASN A 2 6.87 4.16 -0.77
C ASN A 2 5.62 3.28 -1.01
N ILE A 3 5.56 2.04 -0.54
CA ILE A 3 4.34 1.20 -0.65
C ILE A 3 3.24 1.74 0.30
N LYS A 4 3.64 2.40 1.40
CA LYS A 4 2.78 3.31 2.18
C LYS A 4 2.20 4.49 1.40
N ASN A 5 2.94 5.03 0.41
CA ASN A 5 2.36 5.99 -0.53
C ASN A 5 1.40 5.26 -1.44
N ALA A 6 1.76 4.09 -1.99
CA ALA A 6 0.94 3.47 -3.01
C ALA A 6 -0.50 3.19 -2.52
N PHE A 7 -0.68 2.64 -1.32
CA PHE A 7 -2.01 2.35 -0.79
C PHE A 7 -2.79 3.60 -0.36
N GLU A 8 -2.16 4.55 0.33
CA GLU A 8 -2.82 5.80 0.73
C GLU A 8 -3.09 6.72 -0.46
N VAL A 9 -2.17 6.79 -1.43
CA VAL A 9 -2.38 7.47 -2.72
C VAL A 9 -3.49 6.77 -3.50
N ALA A 10 -3.60 5.44 -3.48
CA ALA A 10 -4.72 4.75 -4.11
C ALA A 10 -6.07 5.10 -3.47
N LYS A 11 -6.14 5.24 -2.14
CA LYS A 11 -7.36 5.70 -1.44
C LYS A 11 -7.66 7.18 -1.70
N GLU A 12 -6.66 8.04 -1.72
CA GLU A 12 -6.81 9.47 -2.06
C GLU A 12 -7.30 9.64 -3.50
N MET A 13 -6.77 8.83 -4.42
CA MET A 13 -7.21 8.79 -5.82
C MET A 13 -8.66 8.30 -5.95
N GLU A 14 -9.05 7.27 -5.20
CA GLU A 14 -10.45 6.79 -5.14
C GLU A 14 -11.39 7.87 -4.57
N ALA A 15 -10.99 8.55 -3.50
CA ALA A 15 -11.77 9.65 -2.92
C ALA A 15 -11.93 10.83 -3.90
N LEU A 16 -10.88 11.18 -4.64
CA LEU A 16 -10.94 12.22 -5.68
C LEU A 16 -11.83 11.81 -6.86
N ALA A 17 -11.74 10.57 -7.33
CA ALA A 17 -12.59 10.03 -8.38
C ALA A 17 -14.07 10.07 -7.98
N ASN A 18 -14.40 9.71 -6.74
CA ASN A 18 -15.74 9.82 -6.20
C ASN A 18 -16.23 11.28 -6.12
N GLY A 19 -15.36 12.21 -5.71
CA GLY A 19 -15.66 13.64 -5.71
C GLY A 19 -15.95 14.19 -7.11
N TYR A 20 -15.18 13.81 -8.13
CA TYR A 20 -15.43 14.21 -9.51
C TYR A 20 -16.71 13.61 -10.09
N ASN A 21 -17.04 12.35 -9.75
CA ASN A 21 -18.30 11.74 -10.15
C ASN A 21 -19.52 12.46 -9.54
N GLU A 22 -19.43 12.87 -8.27
CA GLU A 22 -20.48 13.68 -7.64
C GLU A 22 -20.63 15.06 -8.28
N LEU A 23 -19.51 15.71 -8.64
CA LEU A 23 -19.53 16.99 -9.34
C LEU A 23 -20.13 16.84 -10.75
N ALA A 24 -19.74 15.80 -11.50
CA ALA A 24 -20.31 15.47 -12.80
C ALA A 24 -21.83 15.23 -12.73
N ALA A 25 -22.30 14.52 -11.71
CA ALA A 25 -23.71 14.22 -11.51
C ALA A 25 -24.56 15.47 -11.20
N ARG A 26 -23.96 16.50 -10.60
CA ARG A 26 -24.61 17.77 -10.25
C ARG A 26 -24.46 18.84 -11.33
N GLU A 27 -23.60 18.61 -12.32
CA GLU A 27 -23.25 19.61 -13.32
C GLU A 27 -24.24 19.65 -14.49
N SER A 28 -24.69 20.85 -14.80
CA SER A 28 -25.65 21.15 -15.88
C SER A 28 -24.95 21.33 -17.23
N SER A 29 -23.71 21.82 -17.23
CA SER A 29 -22.89 21.95 -18.42
C SER A 29 -22.35 20.60 -18.88
N GLU A 30 -22.68 20.21 -20.12
CA GLU A 30 -22.20 18.96 -20.73
C GLU A 30 -20.68 18.95 -20.89
N GLU A 31 -20.08 20.09 -21.23
CA GLU A 31 -18.64 20.25 -21.40
C GLU A 31 -17.88 20.07 -20.07
N VAL A 32 -18.40 20.63 -18.98
CA VAL A 32 -17.78 20.50 -17.65
C VAL A 32 -17.99 19.08 -17.08
N ARG A 33 -19.15 18.47 -17.34
CA ARG A 33 -19.42 17.07 -16.98
C ARG A 33 -18.45 16.11 -17.68
N HIS A 34 -18.15 16.36 -18.95
CA HIS A 34 -17.18 15.57 -19.71
C HIS A 34 -15.79 15.66 -19.08
N ILE A 35 -15.33 16.85 -18.70
CA ILE A 35 -14.03 17.06 -18.04
C ILE A 35 -13.93 16.24 -16.74
N TYR A 36 -14.93 16.31 -15.86
CA TYR A 36 -14.90 15.54 -14.61
C TYR A 36 -14.90 14.02 -14.85
N THR A 37 -15.65 13.56 -15.86
CA THR A 37 -15.67 12.14 -16.23
C THR A 37 -14.30 11.67 -16.73
N GLU A 38 -13.62 12.50 -17.51
CA GLU A 38 -12.29 12.19 -18.02
C GLU A 38 -11.22 12.21 -16.91
N MET A 39 -11.34 13.12 -15.93
CA MET A 39 -10.48 13.14 -14.74
C MET A 39 -10.66 11.89 -13.87
N THR A 40 -11.90 11.40 -13.69
CA THR A 40 -12.17 10.12 -13.02
C THR A 40 -11.45 8.97 -13.75
N TYR A 41 -11.58 8.89 -15.07
CA TYR A 41 -10.96 7.81 -15.86
C TYR A 41 -9.42 7.80 -15.75
N GLN A 42 -8.79 8.98 -15.79
CA GLN A 42 -7.34 9.11 -15.65
C GLN A 42 -6.84 8.69 -14.26
N LEU A 43 -7.63 8.93 -13.20
CA LEU A 43 -7.30 8.49 -11.85
C LEU A 43 -7.38 6.97 -11.72
N ASP A 44 -8.43 6.34 -12.26
CA ASP A 44 -8.59 4.88 -12.25
C ASP A 44 -7.42 4.17 -12.97
N GLU A 45 -6.97 4.73 -14.11
CA GLU A 45 -5.84 4.19 -14.87
C GLU A 45 -4.52 4.26 -14.07
N LEU A 46 -4.27 5.38 -13.39
CA LEU A 46 -3.08 5.57 -12.56
C LEU A 46 -3.12 4.66 -11.31
N GLN A 47 -4.28 4.45 -10.71
CA GLN A 47 -4.46 3.55 -9.57
C GLN A 47 -4.14 2.10 -9.96
N SER A 48 -4.62 1.65 -11.12
CA SER A 48 -4.33 0.31 -11.66
C SER A 48 -2.83 0.11 -11.91
N LYS A 49 -2.13 1.10 -12.48
CA LYS A 49 -0.68 1.05 -12.71
C LYS A 49 0.11 0.99 -11.40
N LEU A 50 -0.34 1.70 -10.37
CA LEU A 50 0.29 1.72 -9.05
C LEU A 50 0.24 0.34 -8.37
N LEU A 51 -0.91 -0.33 -8.45
CA LEU A 51 -1.12 -1.68 -7.91
C LEU A 51 -0.37 -2.78 -8.69
N GLN A 52 -0.09 -2.55 -9.98
CA GLN A 52 0.75 -3.47 -10.76
C GLN A 52 2.24 -3.37 -10.43
N ILE A 53 2.74 -2.20 -10.00
CA ILE A 53 4.16 -2.02 -9.65
C ILE A 53 4.51 -2.72 -8.32
N SER A 54 3.57 -2.85 -7.38
CA SER A 54 3.81 -3.65 -6.16
C SER A 54 4.03 -5.15 -6.44
N ASN A 55 3.67 -5.65 -7.62
CA ASN A 55 3.95 -7.04 -8.04
C ASN A 55 5.38 -7.23 -8.61
N TYR A 56 6.19 -6.17 -8.71
CA TYR A 56 7.58 -6.24 -9.18
C TYR A 56 8.53 -5.82 -8.06
N TYR A 57 8.75 -6.74 -7.11
CA TYR A 57 9.89 -6.64 -6.20
C TYR A 57 11.17 -6.88 -7.01
N PRO A 58 12.19 -5.99 -6.97
CA PRO A 58 13.44 -6.21 -7.69
C PRO A 58 14.19 -7.39 -7.07
N GLU A 59 14.63 -8.34 -7.91
CA GLU A 59 15.29 -9.62 -7.54
C GLU A 59 16.56 -9.48 -6.67
N ASP A 60 17.07 -8.26 -6.46
CA ASP A 60 18.33 -7.97 -5.78
C ASP A 60 18.19 -7.43 -4.33
N GLN A 61 16.97 -7.34 -3.76
CA GLN A 61 16.82 -7.00 -2.33
C GLN A 61 16.92 -8.25 -1.46
N VAL A 62 17.88 -8.24 -0.54
CA VAL A 62 18.06 -9.32 0.45
C VAL A 62 16.85 -9.34 1.38
N GLU A 63 15.99 -10.33 1.17
CA GLU A 63 14.91 -10.69 2.09
C GLU A 63 15.50 -10.93 3.48
N LYS A 64 14.97 -10.19 4.47
CA LYS A 64 15.40 -10.32 5.87
C LYS A 64 14.31 -11.04 6.65
N SER A 65 14.64 -12.18 7.24
CA SER A 65 13.71 -12.85 8.16
C SER A 65 13.63 -12.07 9.48
N VAL A 66 12.41 -11.78 9.91
CA VAL A 66 12.10 -11.12 11.17
C VAL A 66 11.10 -11.95 11.95
N THR A 67 11.15 -11.87 13.27
CA THR A 67 10.16 -12.49 14.15
C THR A 67 9.31 -11.41 14.81
N LEU A 68 8.00 -11.64 14.85
CA LEU A 68 7.07 -10.76 15.55
C LEU A 68 7.18 -10.99 17.06
N THR A 69 7.50 -9.94 17.83
CA THR A 69 7.72 -10.02 19.28
C THR A 69 6.48 -9.72 20.12
N ARG A 70 5.39 -9.28 19.50
CA ARG A 70 4.11 -9.01 20.15
C ARG A 70 2.94 -9.34 19.23
N GLU A 71 1.79 -9.65 19.81
CA GLU A 71 0.58 -9.95 19.07
C GLU A 71 0.06 -8.70 18.36
N ILE A 72 -0.25 -8.85 17.07
CA ILE A 72 -0.93 -7.86 16.26
C ILE A 72 -2.13 -8.59 15.65
N GLU A 73 -3.26 -7.91 15.47
CA GLU A 73 -4.46 -8.53 14.90
C GLU A 73 -4.08 -9.38 13.68
N GLU A 74 -4.44 -10.67 13.72
CA GLU A 74 -4.16 -11.71 12.70
C GLU A 74 -2.73 -12.28 12.68
N LEU A 75 -1.78 -11.68 13.39
CA LEU A 75 -0.42 -12.19 13.55
C LEU A 75 -0.07 -12.56 15.00
N PRO A 76 0.02 -13.87 15.32
CA PRO A 76 0.43 -14.30 16.65
C PRO A 76 1.89 -13.93 16.95
N THR A 77 2.21 -13.74 18.23
CA THR A 77 3.60 -13.56 18.66
C THR A 77 4.45 -14.78 18.28
N GLY A 78 5.64 -14.55 17.76
CA GLY A 78 6.54 -15.60 17.29
C GLY A 78 6.36 -15.98 15.81
N SER A 79 5.43 -15.35 15.09
CA SER A 79 5.33 -15.49 13.64
C SER A 79 6.63 -15.09 12.96
N LYS A 80 7.13 -15.97 12.10
CA LYS A 80 8.23 -15.69 11.17
C LYS A 80 7.67 -14.95 9.98
N LEU A 81 8.27 -13.81 9.66
CA LEU A 81 7.83 -12.95 8.58
C LEU A 81 9.05 -12.55 7.74
N THR A 82 8.81 -12.27 6.47
CA THR A 82 9.82 -11.70 5.58
C THR A 82 9.69 -10.19 5.61
N LEU A 83 10.71 -9.50 6.13
CA LEU A 83 10.78 -8.05 6.05
C LEU A 83 11.10 -7.65 4.62
N LEU A 84 10.11 -7.02 4.00
CA LEU A 84 10.24 -6.40 2.70
C LEU A 84 10.82 -5.00 2.86
N HIS A 85 10.24 -4.17 3.74
CA HIS A 85 10.66 -2.77 3.85
C HIS A 85 10.53 -2.16 5.25
N ALA A 86 11.52 -1.36 5.66
CA ALA A 86 11.49 -0.61 6.93
C ALA A 86 11.28 0.89 6.67
N TYR A 87 10.17 1.44 7.18
CA TYR A 87 9.85 2.87 7.12
C TYR A 87 10.37 3.59 8.38
N ALA A 88 11.67 3.85 8.42
CA ALA A 88 12.37 4.39 9.60
C ALA A 88 11.77 5.68 10.19
N ASN A 89 11.17 6.55 9.36
CA ASN A 89 10.58 7.81 9.82
C ASN A 89 9.24 7.65 10.53
N ASP A 90 8.53 6.53 10.31
CA ASP A 90 7.17 6.30 10.80
C ASP A 90 7.08 5.12 11.79
N ASN A 91 8.21 4.55 12.20
CA ASN A 91 8.28 3.35 13.05
C ASN A 91 7.40 2.19 12.54
N LEU A 92 7.38 1.94 11.23
CA LEU A 92 6.55 0.91 10.60
C LEU A 92 7.38 0.06 9.63
N ALA A 93 6.93 -1.17 9.39
CA ALA A 93 7.59 -2.18 8.60
C ALA A 93 6.56 -2.90 7.71
N LEU A 94 6.90 -3.12 6.45
CA LEU A 94 6.15 -4.00 5.56
C LEU A 94 6.75 -5.39 5.64
N VAL A 95 5.92 -6.34 6.03
CA VAL A 95 6.31 -7.74 6.20
C VAL A 95 5.34 -8.65 5.47
N GLU A 96 5.81 -9.81 5.05
CA GLU A 96 5.03 -10.86 4.41
C GLU A 96 5.06 -12.12 5.28
N ASP A 97 3.93 -12.82 5.41
CA ASP A 97 3.86 -14.10 6.12
C ASP A 97 4.10 -15.31 5.20
N GLU A 98 4.07 -16.52 5.75
CA GLU A 98 4.23 -17.76 4.97
C GLU A 98 3.08 -18.00 3.97
N GLY A 99 1.93 -17.35 4.17
CA GLY A 99 0.76 -17.38 3.29
C GLY A 99 0.84 -16.39 2.11
N MET A 100 1.94 -15.64 1.97
CA MET A 100 2.07 -14.52 1.03
C MET A 100 1.08 -13.37 1.33
N GLU A 101 0.61 -13.28 2.57
CA GLU A 101 -0.20 -12.16 3.03
C GLU A 101 0.71 -11.05 3.55
N LEU A 102 0.38 -9.81 3.17
CA LEU A 102 1.17 -8.62 3.47
C LEU A 102 0.60 -7.87 4.66
N TYR A 103 1.47 -7.57 5.62
CA TYR A 103 1.13 -6.89 6.85
C TYR A 103 1.99 -5.65 7.03
N LEU A 104 1.37 -4.59 7.58
CA LEU A 104 2.09 -3.40 8.03
C LEU A 104 2.14 -3.41 9.55
N VAL A 105 3.31 -3.66 10.10
CA VAL A 105 3.51 -3.81 11.54
C VAL A 105 4.44 -2.74 12.06
N PRO A 106 4.33 -2.33 13.33
CA PRO A 106 5.29 -1.39 13.92
C PRO A 106 6.71 -1.98 13.91
N TRP A 107 7.70 -1.16 13.61
CA TRP A 107 9.10 -1.60 13.54
C TRP A 107 9.61 -2.12 14.90
N ASP A 108 9.14 -1.54 16.01
CA ASP A 108 9.43 -1.98 17.38
C ASP A 108 8.74 -3.31 17.77
N ALA A 109 7.85 -3.84 16.91
CA ALA A 109 7.26 -5.16 17.07
C ALA A 109 8.09 -6.28 16.44
N LEU A 110 9.21 -5.94 15.77
CA LEU A 110 10.02 -6.89 15.00
C LEU A 110 11.40 -7.06 15.64
N GLU A 111 11.87 -8.30 15.65
CA GLU A 111 13.24 -8.65 15.99
C GLU A 111 13.89 -9.28 14.76
N GLU A 112 14.98 -8.68 14.27
CA GLU A 112 15.74 -9.23 13.14
C GLU A 112 16.39 -10.56 13.58
N GLU A 113 16.20 -11.63 12.79
CA GLU A 113 16.97 -12.86 13.01
C GLU A 113 18.41 -12.59 12.54
N LEU A 114 19.32 -12.37 13.50
CA LEU A 114 20.77 -12.35 13.23
C LEU A 114 21.18 -13.72 12.72
N THR A 115 21.35 -13.85 11.41
CA THR A 115 22.04 -14.99 10.81
C THR A 115 23.52 -14.90 11.22
N MET A 116 23.90 -15.69 12.22
CA MET A 116 25.30 -15.99 12.56
C MET A 116 25.95 -16.88 11.52
#